data_AF-A0A381EGH2-F1
#
_entry.id   AF-A0A381EGH2-F1
#
_cell.length_a   1.000
_cell.length_b   1.000
_cell.length_c   1.000
_cell.angle_alpha   90.00
_cell.angle_beta   90.00
_cell.angle_gamma   90.00
#
_symmetry.space_group_name_H-M   'P 1'
#
loop_
_entity.id
_entity.type
_entity.pdbx_description
1 polymer ?
#
loop_
_entity_poly.entity_id
_entity_poly.type
_entity_poly.pdbx_seq_one_letter_code
_entity_poly.pdbx_strand_id
1 'polypeptide(L)'
;MAMSRGHNSYEFIALKMGNGENLTKLRKNIIVYAKGPKEALSLWRQDPNIDVLIGSSCWKKALENEALFVEVGKEFAIYKAMELAPTKKGLQNQKVQEFINFIKREEGQRILQDTM
;
A
#
# COMPACT_ATOMS: atom_id res chain seq x y z
N MET A 1 -7.45 10.39 10.69
CA MET A 1 -6.88 9.40 9.75
C MET A 1 -6.18 10.06 8.56
N ALA A 2 -4.98 9.59 8.17
CA ALA A 2 -4.21 10.04 7.00
C ALA A 2 -4.20 8.98 5.87
N MET A 3 -4.26 9.42 4.60
CA MET A 3 -4.45 8.54 3.42
C MET A 3 -3.62 8.95 2.20
N SER A 4 -3.07 7.99 1.44
CA SER A 4 -2.53 8.24 0.10
C SER A 4 -3.64 8.30 -0.97
N ARG A 5 -3.64 9.32 -1.84
CA ARG A 5 -4.43 9.33 -3.10
C ARG A 5 -3.76 8.43 -4.15
N GLY A 6 -4.55 7.54 -4.77
CA GLY A 6 -4.10 6.61 -5.82
C GLY A 6 -3.67 5.22 -5.32
N HIS A 7 -3.83 4.21 -6.20
CA HIS A 7 -3.45 2.78 -6.14
C HIS A 7 -3.62 1.96 -4.85
N ASN A 8 -3.94 2.52 -3.68
CA ASN A 8 -4.19 1.87 -2.38
C ASN A 8 -5.31 2.61 -1.62
N SER A 9 -6.42 2.92 -2.29
CA SER A 9 -7.45 3.75 -1.67
C SER A 9 -8.29 2.96 -0.66
N TYR A 10 -8.47 3.57 0.51
CA TYR A 10 -9.48 3.21 1.52
C TYR A 10 -10.87 2.95 0.93
N GLU A 11 -11.16 3.53 -0.22
CA GLU A 11 -12.42 3.38 -0.95
C GLU A 11 -12.66 1.94 -1.37
N PHE A 12 -11.62 1.25 -1.89
CA PHE A 12 -11.78 -0.14 -2.25
C PHE A 12 -12.05 -1.01 -1.02
N ILE A 13 -11.35 -0.73 0.10
CA ILE A 13 -11.55 -1.45 1.37
C ILE A 13 -12.99 -1.27 1.84
N ALA A 14 -13.45 -0.02 1.89
CA ALA A 14 -14.79 0.31 2.37
C ALA A 14 -15.91 -0.25 1.46
N LEU A 15 -15.69 -0.27 0.15
CA LEU A 15 -16.65 -0.74 -0.85
C LEU A 15 -16.52 -2.23 -1.18
N LYS A 16 -15.57 -2.96 -0.59
CA LYS A 16 -15.29 -4.37 -0.93
C LYS A 16 -16.52 -5.26 -0.89
N MET A 17 -17.41 -5.00 0.08
CA MET A 17 -18.66 -5.73 0.30
C MET A 17 -19.88 -5.08 -0.39
N GLY A 18 -19.68 -4.10 -1.26
CA GLY A 18 -20.76 -3.39 -1.97
C GLY A 18 -21.58 -2.43 -1.11
N ASN A 19 -21.21 -2.21 0.17
CA ASN A 19 -21.94 -1.31 1.06
C ASN A 19 -21.38 0.12 1.01
N GLY A 20 -22.08 1.02 0.31
CA GLY A 20 -21.72 2.44 0.21
C GLY A 20 -21.78 3.21 1.55
N GLU A 21 -22.52 2.71 2.54
CA GLU A 21 -22.59 3.34 3.86
C GLU A 21 -21.23 3.27 4.58
N ASN A 22 -20.47 2.19 4.39
CA ASN A 22 -19.13 2.04 4.95
C ASN A 22 -18.20 3.15 4.46
N LEU A 23 -18.26 3.46 3.16
CA LEU A 23 -17.46 4.55 2.58
C LEU A 23 -17.87 5.90 3.16
N THR A 24 -19.17 6.14 3.30
CA THR A 24 -19.71 7.37 3.89
C THR A 24 -19.26 7.53 5.35
N LYS A 25 -19.37 6.48 6.17
CA LYS A 25 -18.92 6.48 7.56
C LYS A 25 -17.40 6.68 7.67
N LEU A 26 -16.62 5.99 6.84
CA LEU A 26 -15.16 6.11 6.86
C LEU A 26 -14.70 7.53 6.50
N ARG A 27 -15.28 8.14 5.46
CA ARG A 27 -14.93 9.50 5.00
C ARG A 27 -15.14 10.57 6.06
N LYS A 28 -16.13 10.42 6.94
CA LYS A 28 -16.37 11.36 8.06
C LYS A 28 -15.24 11.39 9.08
N ASN A 29 -14.41 10.34 9.13
CA ASN A 29 -13.27 10.23 10.06
C ASN A 29 -11.91 10.55 9.39
N ILE A 30 -11.90 10.88 8.09
CA ILE A 30 -10.68 11.26 7.38
C ILE A 30 -10.37 12.72 7.66
N ILE A 31 -9.22 12.96 8.30
CA ILE A 31 -8.75 14.31 8.63
C ILE A 31 -7.90 14.85 7.48
N VAL A 32 -7.13 13.99 6.81
CA VAL A 32 -6.24 14.41 5.71
C VAL A 32 -6.19 13.40 4.56
N TYR A 33 -6.23 13.95 3.34
CA TYR A 33 -6.03 13.24 2.09
C TYR A 33 -4.66 13.63 1.50
N ALA A 34 -3.63 12.86 1.83
CA ALA A 34 -2.28 13.03 1.28
C ALA A 34 -2.19 12.61 -0.20
N LYS A 35 -1.22 13.18 -0.91
CA LYS A 35 -0.94 12.96 -2.33
C LYS A 35 -0.18 11.65 -2.58
N GLY A 36 0.38 11.03 -1.54
CA GLY A 36 1.13 9.78 -1.65
C GLY A 36 1.50 9.18 -0.29
N PRO A 37 2.07 7.95 -0.26
CA PRO A 37 2.38 7.24 0.98
C PRO A 37 3.41 7.97 1.86
N LYS A 38 4.43 8.59 1.24
CA LYS A 38 5.45 9.36 1.95
C LYS A 38 4.86 10.54 2.73
N GLU A 39 3.96 11.28 2.09
CA GLU A 39 3.28 12.41 2.73
C GLU A 39 2.31 11.93 3.82
N ALA A 40 1.55 10.86 3.56
CA ALA A 40 0.64 10.28 4.56
C ALA A 40 1.38 9.87 5.84
N LEU A 41 2.53 9.19 5.70
CA LEU A 41 3.37 8.80 6.83
C LEU A 41 3.96 10.02 7.55
N SER A 42 4.43 11.02 6.81
CA SER A 42 4.97 12.25 7.39
C SER A 42 3.92 13.00 8.21
N LEU A 43 2.70 13.14 7.69
CA LEU A 43 1.61 13.84 8.37
C LEU A 43 1.16 13.07 9.62
N TRP A 44 1.01 11.75 9.52
CA TRP A 44 0.66 10.91 10.66
C TRP A 44 1.69 10.98 11.79
N ARG A 45 3.00 11.00 11.47
CA ARG A 45 4.06 11.16 12.49
C ARG A 45 4.11 12.55 13.12
N GLN A 46 3.69 13.59 12.40
CA GLN A 46 3.82 14.98 12.84
C GLN A 46 2.59 15.49 13.60
N ASP A 47 1.41 14.95 13.30
CA ASP A 47 0.15 15.40 13.89
C ASP A 47 -0.36 14.36 14.90
N PRO A 48 -0.22 14.61 16.22
CA PRO A 48 -0.69 13.70 17.25
C PRO A 48 -2.21 13.53 17.29
N ASN A 49 -2.98 14.35 16.57
CA ASN A 49 -4.44 14.21 16.45
C ASN A 49 -4.86 13.16 15.42
N ILE A 50 -3.92 12.50 14.74
CA ILE A 50 -4.21 11.46 13.75
C ILE A 50 -3.98 10.07 14.37
N ASP A 51 -5.06 9.43 14.78
CA ASP A 51 -4.97 8.11 15.45
C ASP A 51 -4.53 6.97 14.52
N VAL A 52 -4.88 7.05 13.23
CA VAL A 52 -4.76 5.94 12.28
C VAL A 52 -4.16 6.40 10.94
N LEU A 53 -3.24 5.60 10.43
CA LEU A 53 -2.76 5.60 9.05
C LEU A 53 -3.24 4.32 8.36
N ILE A 54 -4.08 4.41 7.33
CA ILE A 54 -4.37 3.22 6.50
C ILE A 54 -3.23 3.09 5.48
N GLY A 55 -2.48 2.00 5.61
CA GLY A 55 -1.34 1.67 4.76
C GLY A 55 -1.34 0.21 4.30
N SER A 56 -0.30 -0.15 3.55
CA SER A 56 -0.03 -1.54 3.15
C SER A 56 0.81 -2.25 4.21
N SER A 57 0.68 -3.58 4.29
CA SER A 57 1.44 -4.43 5.23
C SER A 57 2.96 -4.34 5.07
N CYS A 58 3.47 -3.92 3.90
CA CYS A 58 4.91 -3.75 3.68
C CYS A 58 5.55 -2.70 4.61
N TRP A 59 4.76 -1.82 5.24
CA TRP A 59 5.24 -0.88 6.24
C TRP A 59 5.40 -1.51 7.63
N LYS A 60 4.84 -2.69 7.89
CA LYS A 60 4.81 -3.33 9.21
C LYS A 60 6.21 -3.47 9.79
N LYS A 61 7.15 -4.02 9.03
CA LYS A 61 8.56 -4.16 9.44
C LYS A 61 9.24 -2.80 9.67
N ALA A 62 8.95 -1.83 8.80
CA ALA A 62 9.55 -0.49 8.90
C ALA A 62 9.01 0.33 10.10
N LEU A 63 7.83 -0.01 10.63
CA LEU A 63 7.13 0.74 11.68
C LEU A 63 6.91 -0.09 12.95
N GLU A 64 7.52 -1.27 13.07
CA GLU A 64 7.23 -2.22 14.17
C GLU A 64 7.51 -1.64 15.57
N ASN A 65 8.42 -0.67 15.67
CA ASN A 65 8.77 0.03 16.92
C ASN A 65 8.04 1.37 17.11
N GLU A 66 7.25 1.80 16.12
CA GLU A 66 6.55 3.11 16.12
C GLU A 66 5.03 2.96 16.20
N ALA A 67 4.47 1.84 15.74
CA ALA A 67 3.03 1.67 15.57
C ALA A 67 2.56 0.24 15.83
N LEU A 68 1.34 0.12 16.34
CA LEU A 68 0.61 -1.15 16.32
C LEU A 68 0.01 -1.37 14.92
N PHE A 69 0.31 -2.52 14.32
CA PHE A 69 -0.31 -2.92 13.07
C PHE A 69 -1.65 -3.63 13.34
N VAL A 70 -2.74 -3.09 12.81
CA VAL A 70 -4.09 -3.68 12.91
C VAL A 70 -4.52 -4.18 11.54
N GLU A 71 -4.77 -5.47 11.42
CA GLU A 71 -5.26 -6.06 10.17
C GLU A 71 -6.70 -5.62 9.91
N VAL A 72 -6.97 -5.22 8.67
CA VAL A 72 -8.34 -5.05 8.20
C VAL A 72 -8.96 -6.44 8.08
N GLY A 73 -10.18 -6.65 8.60
CA GLY A 73 -10.87 -7.95 8.56
C GLY A 73 -10.77 -8.62 7.19
N LYS A 74 -10.67 -9.95 7.16
CA LYS A 74 -10.38 -10.73 5.93
C LYS A 74 -11.36 -10.42 4.79
N GLU A 75 -12.60 -10.09 5.11
CA GLU A 75 -13.67 -9.70 4.21
C GLU A 75 -13.48 -8.32 3.56
N PHE A 76 -12.66 -7.46 4.17
CA PHE A 76 -12.32 -6.12 3.68
C PHE A 76 -10.89 -6.03 3.13
N ALA A 77 -10.05 -7.05 3.38
CA ALA A 77 -8.67 -7.10 2.94
C ALA A 77 -8.55 -7.04 1.41
N ILE A 78 -7.58 -6.25 0.94
CA ILE A 78 -7.28 -6.08 -0.48
C ILE A 78 -5.82 -6.39 -0.72
N TYR A 79 -5.61 -7.40 -1.55
CA TYR A 79 -4.30 -7.79 -2.03
C TYR A 79 -4.10 -7.23 -3.44
N LYS A 80 -2.98 -6.58 -3.66
CA LYS A 80 -2.57 -6.09 -4.98
C LYS A 80 -1.31 -6.81 -5.38
N ALA A 81 -1.29 -7.32 -6.61
CA ALA A 81 -0.09 -7.91 -7.16
C ALA A 81 1.00 -6.84 -7.32
N MET A 82 2.25 -7.22 -7.08
CA MET A 82 3.40 -6.42 -7.48
C MET A 82 3.69 -6.75 -8.95
N GLU A 83 3.34 -5.82 -9.83
CA GLU A 83 3.42 -6.03 -11.28
C GLU A 83 4.64 -5.32 -11.87
N LEU A 84 5.24 -5.93 -12.90
CA LEU A 84 6.27 -5.31 -13.74
C LEU A 84 5.66 -4.95 -15.09
N ALA A 85 5.68 -3.65 -15.42
CA ALA A 85 5.21 -3.14 -16.71
C ALA A 85 6.38 -2.46 -17.46
N PRO A 86 7.26 -3.22 -18.14
CA PRO A 86 8.36 -2.65 -18.89
C PRO A 86 7.85 -1.85 -20.10
N THR A 87 8.50 -0.72 -20.37
CA THR A 87 8.19 0.09 -21.56
C THR A 87 8.70 -0.59 -22.83
N LYS A 88 8.16 -0.21 -24.00
CA LYS A 88 8.65 -0.70 -25.30
C LYS A 88 10.17 -0.51 -25.47
N LYS A 89 10.70 0.66 -25.07
CA LYS A 89 12.14 0.94 -25.07
C LYS A 89 12.89 0.06 -24.07
N GLY A 90 12.34 -0.10 -22.87
CA GLY A 90 12.92 -0.96 -21.84
C GLY A 90 13.06 -2.41 -22.29
N LEU A 91 12.08 -2.93 -23.05
CA LEU A 91 12.13 -4.28 -23.57
C LEU A 91 13.27 -4.52 -24.57
N GLN A 92 13.78 -3.48 -25.23
CA GLN A 92 14.94 -3.57 -26.12
C GLN A 92 16.28 -3.54 -25.37
N ASN A 93 16.28 -3.27 -24.07
CA ASN A 93 17.50 -3.23 -23.25
C ASN A 93 17.75 -4.60 -22.60
N GLN A 94 18.89 -5.20 -22.91
CA GLN A 94 19.28 -6.51 -22.38
C GLN A 94 19.30 -6.57 -20.84
N LYS A 95 19.79 -5.52 -20.16
CA LYS A 95 19.82 -5.49 -18.69
C LYS A 95 18.42 -5.49 -18.07
N VAL A 96 17.45 -4.88 -18.74
CA VAL A 96 16.05 -4.90 -18.28
C VAL A 96 15.49 -6.32 -18.42
N GLN A 97 15.81 -7.03 -19.50
CA GLN A 97 15.41 -8.43 -19.67
C GLN A 97 16.04 -9.33 -18.60
N GLU A 98 17.34 -9.16 -18.35
CA GLU A 98 18.06 -9.87 -17.29
C GLU A 98 17.44 -9.63 -15.92
N PHE A 99 17.09 -8.39 -15.59
CA PHE A 99 16.41 -8.05 -14.34
C PHE A 99 15.02 -8.68 -14.23
N ILE A 100 14.20 -8.60 -15.29
CA ILE A 100 12.88 -9.25 -15.31
C ILE A 100 13.02 -10.76 -15.09
N ASN A 101 14.00 -11.39 -15.74
CA ASN A 101 14.26 -12.82 -15.57
C ASN A 101 14.74 -13.15 -14.17
N PHE A 102 15.59 -12.30 -13.57
CA PHE A 102 16.04 -12.46 -12.19
C PHE A 102 14.86 -12.40 -11.20
N ILE A 103 14.00 -11.38 -11.30
CA ILE A 103 12.86 -11.22 -10.41
C ILE A 103 11.91 -12.42 -10.49
N LYS A 104 11.78 -13.07 -11.65
CA LYS A 104 10.95 -14.27 -11.84
C LYS A 104 11.54 -15.55 -11.23
N ARG A 105 12.83 -15.59 -10.92
CA ARG A 105 13.47 -16.75 -10.27
C ARG A 105 13.10 -16.83 -8.79
N GLU A 106 13.27 -18.02 -8.22
CA GLU A 106 12.99 -18.26 -6.79
C GLU A 106 13.74 -17.28 -5.88
N GLU A 107 15.01 -17.00 -6.17
CA GLU A 107 15.83 -16.04 -5.42
C GLU A 107 15.22 -14.63 -5.44
N GLY A 108 14.85 -14.13 -6.62
CA GLY A 108 14.21 -12.82 -6.77
C GLY A 108 12.85 -12.75 -6.08
N GLN A 109 12.05 -13.81 -6.17
CA GLN A 109 10.75 -13.90 -5.48
C GLN A 109 10.92 -13.93 -3.96
N ARG A 110 11.92 -14.64 -3.43
CA ARG A 110 12.20 -14.70 -1.99
C ARG A 110 12.57 -13.34 -1.43
N ILE A 111 13.42 -12.58 -2.11
CA ILE A 111 13.77 -11.21 -1.72
C ILE A 111 12.51 -10.34 -1.64
N LEU A 112 11.61 -10.43 -2.62
CA LEU A 112 10.36 -9.68 -2.61
C LEU A 112 9.44 -10.09 -1.45
N GLN A 113 9.31 -11.39 -1.17
CA GLN A 113 8.50 -11.92 -0.08
C GLN A 113 9.03 -11.48 1.29
N ASP A 114 10.34 -11.51 1.51
CA ASP A 114 10.96 -11.14 2.80
C ASP A 114 10.94 -9.62 3.08
N THR A 115 10.66 -8.82 2.05
CA THR A 115 10.59 -7.35 2.14
C THR A 115 9.14 -6.85 2.31
N MET A 116 8.14 -7.69 2.04
CA MET A 116 6.71 -7.37 2.15
C MET A 116 6.11 -7.79 3.49
#